data_AF-A0A497I4W4-F1
#
_entry.id   AF-A0A497I4W4-F1
#
_cell.length_a   1.000
_cell.length_b   1.000
_cell.length_c   1.000
_cell.angle_alpha   90.00
_cell.angle_beta   90.00
_cell.angle_gamma   90.00
#
_symmetry.space_group_name_H-M   'P 1'
#
loop_
_entity.id
_entity.type
_entity.pdbx_description
1 polymer ?
#
loop_
_entity_poly.entity_id
_entity_poly.type
_entity_poly.pdbx_seq_one_letter_code
_entity_poly.pdbx_strand_id
1 'polypeptide(L)'
;MVGVNENVRIVLCPMKRKIASISLRTRIIRLNKNVIPKLSDEVIRYLLVHELIHFKIKTLAHNSAFLEELERVYPTEKRQEIENQIIDFLF
;
A
#
# COMPACT_ATOMS: atom_id res chain seq x y z
N MET A 1 10.72 -7.15 5.14
CA MET A 1 10.35 -6.84 3.73
C MET A 1 9.46 -7.97 3.21
N VAL A 2 8.49 -7.68 2.33
CA VAL A 2 7.38 -8.58 1.92
C VAL A 2 7.82 -9.82 1.10
N GLY A 3 9.10 -9.95 0.75
CA GLY A 3 9.63 -11.13 0.04
C GLY A 3 9.27 -11.19 -1.45
N VAL A 4 9.06 -10.02 -2.07
CA VAL A 4 8.87 -9.88 -3.53
C VAL A 4 10.24 -9.86 -4.19
N ASN A 5 10.51 -10.80 -5.09
CA ASN A 5 11.80 -10.91 -5.81
C ASN A 5 11.73 -10.36 -7.24
N GLU A 6 10.53 -10.04 -7.74
CA GLU A 6 10.35 -9.46 -9.06
C GLU A 6 10.53 -7.93 -9.04
N ASN A 7 11.00 -7.39 -10.17
CA ASN A 7 11.12 -5.94 -10.34
C ASN A 7 9.74 -5.26 -10.33
N VAL A 8 9.59 -4.30 -9.41
CA VAL A 8 8.41 -3.43 -9.30
C VAL A 8 8.86 -1.98 -9.51
N ARG A 9 8.12 -1.24 -10.34
CA ARG A 9 8.38 0.19 -10.59
C ARG A 9 7.42 1.04 -9.76
N ILE A 10 7.92 2.13 -9.19
CA ILE A 10 7.11 3.12 -8.48
C ILE A 10 7.01 4.37 -9.34
N VAL A 11 5.81 4.93 -9.48
CA VAL A 11 5.58 6.20 -10.18
C VAL A 11 4.70 7.13 -9.36
N LEU A 12 5.02 8.42 -9.38
CA LEU A 12 4.19 9.49 -8.84
C LEU A 12 3.29 10.03 -9.95
N CYS A 13 1.97 9.97 -9.76
CA CYS A 13 1.01 10.53 -10.72
C CYS A 13 -0.19 11.17 -10.01
N PRO A 14 -0.87 12.15 -10.63
CA PRO A 14 -2.14 12.63 -10.08
C PRO A 14 -3.20 11.51 -10.11
N MET A 15 -3.92 11.33 -9.01
CA MET A 15 -5.02 10.37 -8.91
C MET A 15 -6.26 11.05 -8.30
N LYS A 16 -7.47 10.70 -8.79
CA LYS A 16 -8.72 11.36 -8.36
C LYS A 16 -9.32 10.80 -7.07
N ARG A 17 -9.28 9.48 -6.88
CA ARG A 17 -10.02 8.77 -5.80
C ARG A 17 -9.16 7.84 -4.94
N LYS A 18 -7.87 7.70 -5.27
CA LYS A 18 -6.97 6.73 -4.63
C LYS A 18 -5.69 7.42 -4.17
N ILE A 19 -5.11 6.92 -3.09
CA ILE A 19 -3.80 7.34 -2.59
C ILE A 19 -2.69 6.49 -3.23
N ALA A 20 -2.92 5.19 -3.36
CA ALA A 20 -2.02 4.25 -4.01
C ALA A 20 -2.81 3.24 -4.87
N SER A 21 -2.10 2.57 -5.78
CA SER A 21 -2.61 1.40 -6.49
C SER A 21 -1.47 0.64 -7.15
N ILE A 22 -1.63 -0.67 -7.33
CA ILE A 22 -0.76 -1.47 -8.17
C ILE A 22 -1.46 -2.03 -9.41
N SER A 23 -0.71 -2.09 -10.51
CA SER A 23 -1.07 -2.96 -11.63
C SER A 23 -0.31 -4.28 -11.54
N LEU A 24 -1.02 -5.38 -11.35
CA LEU A 24 -0.44 -6.73 -11.36
C LEU A 24 0.17 -7.07 -12.73
N ARG A 25 -0.41 -6.58 -13.82
CA ARG A 25 0.06 -6.79 -15.20
C ARG A 25 1.35 -6.04 -15.48
N THR A 26 1.38 -4.73 -15.18
CA THR A 26 2.54 -3.89 -15.54
C THR A 26 3.58 -3.81 -14.43
N ARG A 27 3.29 -4.31 -13.23
CA ARG A 27 4.16 -4.25 -12.04
C ARG A 27 4.53 -2.82 -11.65
N ILE A 28 3.56 -1.92 -11.78
CA ILE A 28 3.72 -0.50 -11.46
C ILE A 28 2.85 -0.18 -10.25
N ILE A 29 3.50 0.27 -9.17
CA ILE A 29 2.86 0.95 -8.04
C ILE A 29 2.75 2.42 -8.41
N ARG A 30 1.53 2.94 -8.40
CA ARG A 30 1.21 4.35 -8.58
C ARG A 30 0.91 4.92 -7.22
N LEU A 31 1.60 6.00 -6.88
CA LEU A 31 1.31 6.79 -5.69
C LEU A 31 0.80 8.17 -6.10
N ASN A 32 -0.19 8.68 -5.37
CA ASN A 32 -0.81 9.96 -5.67
C ASN A 32 0.12 11.12 -5.31
N LYS A 33 0.68 11.77 -6.33
CA LYS A 33 1.66 12.86 -6.16
C LYS A 33 1.16 14.03 -5.32
N ASN A 34 -0.17 14.22 -5.23
CA ASN A 34 -0.78 15.33 -4.48
C ASN A 34 -0.97 14.99 -2.99
N VAL A 35 -0.90 13.70 -2.63
CA VAL A 35 -1.14 13.18 -1.29
C VAL A 35 0.17 12.79 -0.62
N ILE A 36 1.06 12.08 -1.33
CA ILE A 36 2.30 11.54 -0.75
C ILE A 36 3.14 12.56 0.03
N PRO A 37 3.35 13.81 -0.43
CA PRO A 37 4.15 14.79 0.30
C PRO A 37 3.56 15.21 1.67
N LYS A 38 2.30 14.87 1.94
CA LYS A 38 1.58 15.23 3.18
C LYS A 38 1.52 14.07 4.18
N LEU A 39 1.99 12.88 3.80
CA LEU A 39 1.95 11.69 4.63
C LEU A 39 3.30 11.48 5.33
N SER A 40 3.28 10.85 6.49
CA SER A 40 4.51 10.44 7.17
C SER A 40 5.18 9.28 6.43
N ASP A 41 6.50 9.13 6.61
CA ASP A 41 7.27 8.02 6.05
C ASP A 41 6.69 6.65 6.44
N GLU A 42 6.13 6.55 7.64
CA GLU A 42 5.48 5.33 8.13
C GLU A 42 4.20 5.00 7.33
N VAL A 43 3.36 5.99 7.07
CA VAL A 43 2.15 5.82 6.25
C VAL A 43 2.54 5.47 4.81
N ILE A 44 3.55 6.15 4.25
CA ILE A 44 4.05 5.85 2.89
C ILE A 44 4.57 4.40 2.82
N ARG A 45 5.31 3.96 3.83
CA ARG A 45 5.80 2.58 3.93
C ARG A 45 4.64 1.58 4.00
N TYR A 46 3.61 1.88 4.79
CA TYR A 46 2.41 1.05 4.89
C TYR A 46 1.71 0.90 3.54
N LEU A 47 1.51 2.01 2.82
CA LEU A 47 0.93 1.99 1.47
C LEU A 47 1.75 1.14 0.50
N LEU A 48 3.08 1.26 0.53
CA LEU A 48 3.95 0.43 -0.31
C LEU A 48 3.85 -1.06 0.05
N VAL A 49 3.83 -1.40 1.34
CA VAL A 49 3.66 -2.78 1.80
C VAL A 49 2.31 -3.33 1.35
N HIS A 50 1.23 -2.57 1.51
CA HIS A 50 -0.11 -2.93 1.08
C HIS A 50 -0.16 -3.31 -0.41
N GLU A 51 0.37 -2.44 -1.27
CA GLU A 51 0.42 -2.68 -2.71
C GLU A 51 1.35 -3.84 -3.10
N LEU A 52 2.45 -4.04 -2.38
CA LEU A 52 3.36 -5.17 -2.60
C LEU A 52 2.75 -6.50 -2.17
N ILE A 53 1.93 -6.54 -1.12
CA ILE A 53 1.22 -7.76 -0.73
C ILE A 53 0.25 -8.15 -1.85
N HIS A 54 -0.56 -7.21 -2.37
CA HIS A 54 -1.40 -7.46 -3.54
C HIS A 54 -0.60 -8.06 -4.71
N PHE A 55 0.61 -7.55 -4.94
CA PHE A 55 1.50 -8.11 -5.95
C PHE A 55 1.97 -9.53 -5.67
N LYS A 56 2.32 -9.82 -4.42
CA LYS A 56 2.83 -11.12 -3.97
C LYS A 56 1.77 -12.20 -4.13
N ILE A 57 0.56 -11.95 -3.65
CA ILE A 57 -0.54 -12.92 -3.67
C ILE A 57 -1.34 -12.93 -4.98
N LYS A 58 -0.95 -12.08 -5.95
CA LYS A 58 -1.54 -11.95 -7.29
C LYS A 58 -3.06 -11.69 -7.26
N THR A 59 -3.55 -10.97 -6.25
CA THR A 59 -4.95 -10.55 -6.15
C THR A 59 -5.08 -9.14 -5.58
N LEU A 60 -6.14 -8.44 -6.00
CA LEU A 60 -6.52 -7.13 -5.49
C LEU A 60 -7.52 -7.21 -4.32
N ALA A 61 -7.95 -8.42 -3.95
CA ALA A 61 -8.85 -8.63 -2.83
C ALA A 61 -8.07 -8.75 -1.51
N HIS A 62 -8.65 -8.23 -0.42
CA HIS A 62 -8.15 -8.41 0.95
C HIS A 62 -8.66 -9.73 1.54
N ASN A 63 -8.22 -10.85 0.96
CA ASN A 63 -8.57 -12.19 1.46
C ASN A 63 -7.72 -12.58 2.69
N SER A 64 -7.94 -13.77 3.25
CA SER A 64 -7.17 -14.26 4.41
C SER A 64 -5.66 -14.25 4.16
N ALA A 65 -5.21 -14.66 2.96
CA ALA A 65 -3.79 -14.63 2.60
C ALA A 65 -3.20 -13.21 2.60
N PHE A 66 -3.98 -12.20 2.20
CA PHE A 66 -3.57 -10.80 2.33
C PHE A 66 -3.37 -10.40 3.79
N LEU A 67 -4.34 -10.73 4.65
CA LEU A 67 -4.30 -10.41 6.07
C LEU A 67 -3.12 -11.08 6.76
N GLU A 68 -2.88 -12.36 6.49
CA GLU A 68 -1.74 -13.11 7.02
C GLU A 68 -0.39 -12.47 6.65
N GLU A 69 -0.23 -12.03 5.40
CA GLU A 69 0.98 -11.34 4.95
C GLU A 69 1.13 -9.94 5.57
N LEU A 70 0.01 -9.23 5.76
CA LEU A 70 0.03 -7.91 6.38
C LEU A 70 0.37 -7.99 7.87
N GLU A 71 -0.22 -8.93 8.60
CA GLU A 71 0.01 -9.14 10.04
C GLU A 71 1.45 -9.53 10.37
N ARG A 72 2.16 -10.18 9.43
CA ARG A 72 3.60 -10.46 9.57
C ARG A 72 4.48 -9.22 9.55
N VAL A 73 3.99 -8.10 8.99
CA VAL A 73 4.76 -6.86 8.85
C VAL A 73 4.26 -5.79 9.82
N TYR A 74 2.95 -5.69 9.99
CA TYR A 74 2.29 -4.72 10.84
C TYR A 74 1.37 -5.42 11.84
N PRO A 75 1.70 -5.37 13.15
CA PRO A 75 0.78 -5.80 14.21
C PRO A 75 -0.55 -5.03 14.13
N THR A 76 -1.63 -5.66 14.57
CA THR A 76 -3.00 -5.12 14.47
C THR A 76 -3.15 -3.71 15.02
N GLU A 77 -2.59 -3.42 16.20
CA GLU A 77 -2.67 -2.09 16.82
C GLU A 77 -2.03 -1.02 15.94
N LYS A 78 -0.83 -1.31 15.40
CA LYS A 78 -0.10 -0.38 14.55
C LYS A 78 -0.80 -0.19 13.19
N ARG A 79 -1.38 -1.26 12.65
CA ARG A 79 -2.20 -1.20 11.44
C ARG A 79 -3.38 -0.24 11.63
N GLN A 80 -4.12 -0.38 12.73
CA GLN A 80 -5.28 0.47 13.03
C GLN A 80 -4.89 1.94 13.20
N GLU A 81 -3.79 2.24 13.89
CA GLU A 81 -3.28 3.60 14.03
C GLU A 81 -3.03 4.25 12.65
N ILE A 82 -2.34 3.55 11.76
CA ILE A 82 -2.01 4.05 10.42
C ILE A 82 -3.26 4.17 9.54
N GLU A 83 -4.18 3.20 9.60
CA GLU A 83 -5.44 3.25 8.86
C GLU A 83 -6.31 4.42 9.29
N ASN A 84 -6.36 4.72 10.59
CA ASN A 84 -7.06 5.90 11.10
C ASN A 84 -6.43 7.20 10.59
N GLN A 85 -5.10 7.33 10.60
CA GLN A 85 -4.42 8.48 10.01
C GLN A 85 -4.74 8.67 8.52
N ILE A 86 -4.87 7.57 7.76
CA ILE A 86 -5.24 7.62 6.35
C ILE A 86 -6.70 8.08 6.20
N ILE A 87 -7.61 7.61 7.04
CA ILE A 87 -9.03 8.00 7.03
C ILE A 87 -9.17 9.49 7.39
N ASP A 88 -8.53 9.94 8.47
CA ASP A 88 -8.55 11.34 8.91
C ASP A 88 -7.91 12.29 7.89
N PHE A 89 -7.00 11.80 7.05
CA PHE A 89 -6.46 12.59 5.96
C PHE A 89 -7.43 12.72 4.77
N LEU A 90 -8.32 11.74 4.58
CA LEU A 90 -9.25 11.68 3.45
C LEU A 90 -10.58 12.41 3.72
N PHE A 91 -10.93 12.66 4.98
CA PHE A 91 -12.17 13.29 5.43
C PHE A 91 -11.89 14.55 6.25
#